data_AF-A0A1M5UI88-F1
#
_entry.id   AF-A0A1M5UI88-F1
#
_cell.length_a   1.000
_cell.length_b   1.000
_cell.length_c   1.000
_cell.angle_alpha   90.00
_cell.angle_beta   90.00
_cell.angle_gamma   90.00
#
_symmetry.space_group_name_H-M   'P 1'
#
loop_
_entity.id
_entity.type
_entity.pdbx_description
1 polymer ?
#
loop_
_entity_poly.entity_id
_entity_poly.type
_entity_poly.pdbx_seq_one_letter_code
_entity_poly.pdbx_strand_id
1 'polypeptide(L)'
;MAQWNQYGTAQFNGPDGWLGQVLDIAISADKTIWLGLYSDPDYFTHIHQSDLTDQQTYLESYLMQVNLSYQRWQGWIESRGASVNGVYLPAEFTDYDFSQPEQRQMLKDVLTRFIADYPIPVMVSVYWASQIPFEQFRAWVRELESIGLTVLIQDDQGANINQFPDGENPYNSLECSYNMITEIYKQVRPYPNFEARRLTKKEFRDRVSLRECHLNYLFSLRYLPVSKNPLAL
;
A
#
# COMPACT_ATOMS: atom_id res chain seq x y z
N MET A 1 9.44 -2.35 2.94
CA MET A 1 8.21 -3.09 2.63
C MET A 1 8.42 -3.90 1.36
N ALA A 2 8.12 -5.20 1.37
CA ALA A 2 7.90 -5.94 0.13
C ALA A 2 6.43 -5.79 -0.26
N GLN A 3 6.14 -5.47 -1.53
CA GLN A 3 4.78 -5.11 -1.95
C GLN A 3 3.83 -6.31 -1.91
N TRP A 4 4.30 -7.49 -2.31
CA TRP A 4 3.56 -8.74 -2.25
C TRP A 4 4.52 -9.92 -2.15
N ASN A 5 4.06 -10.99 -1.51
CA ASN A 5 4.72 -12.30 -1.47
C ASN A 5 4.07 -13.29 -2.42
N GLN A 6 2.98 -12.88 -3.08
CA GLN A 6 2.31 -13.61 -4.13
C GLN A 6 1.51 -12.64 -5.00
N TYR A 7 1.63 -12.76 -6.32
CA TYR A 7 0.84 -11.99 -7.29
C TYR A 7 0.11 -12.97 -8.22
N GLY A 8 -1.21 -13.07 -8.08
CA GLY A 8 -1.99 -14.12 -8.73
C GLY A 8 -1.44 -15.52 -8.41
N THR A 9 -1.03 -16.26 -9.44
CA THR A 9 -0.44 -17.60 -9.28
C THR A 9 1.07 -17.60 -9.00
N ALA A 10 1.75 -16.45 -9.13
CA ALA A 10 3.18 -16.35 -8.89
C ALA A 10 3.49 -16.24 -7.39
N GLN A 11 4.11 -17.29 -6.81
CA GLN A 11 4.39 -17.39 -5.37
C GLN A 11 5.84 -17.07 -4.97
N PHE A 12 6.70 -16.71 -5.93
CA PHE A 12 8.13 -16.40 -5.71
C PHE A 12 8.91 -17.48 -4.94
N ASN A 13 8.49 -18.75 -5.10
CA ASN A 13 9.00 -19.93 -4.39
C ASN A 13 8.82 -19.89 -2.86
N GLY A 14 7.90 -19.07 -2.35
CA GLY A 14 7.55 -19.03 -0.93
C GLY A 14 8.69 -18.52 -0.02
N PRO A 15 8.62 -18.83 1.29
CA PRO A 15 9.60 -18.36 2.27
C PRO A 15 11.02 -18.86 2.05
N ASP A 16 11.21 -20.04 1.48
CA ASP A 16 12.53 -20.60 1.14
C ASP A 16 13.03 -20.16 -0.25
N GLY A 17 12.19 -19.40 -0.96
CA GLY A 17 12.43 -18.89 -2.29
C GLY A 17 13.34 -17.67 -2.35
N TRP A 18 13.46 -17.08 -3.55
CA TRP A 18 14.31 -15.90 -3.76
C TRP A 18 13.81 -14.69 -2.97
N LEU A 19 12.49 -14.55 -2.79
CA LEU A 19 11.93 -13.45 -2.02
C LEU A 19 12.36 -13.54 -0.55
N GLY A 20 12.23 -14.73 0.07
CA GLY A 20 12.67 -14.93 1.45
C GLY A 20 14.15 -14.66 1.65
N GLN A 21 15.00 -15.10 0.71
CA GLN A 21 16.44 -14.80 0.74
C GLN A 21 16.74 -13.30 0.66
N VAL A 22 16.06 -12.56 -0.21
CA VAL A 22 16.22 -11.10 -0.31
C VAL A 22 15.78 -10.41 0.98
N LEU A 23 14.69 -10.88 1.61
CA LEU A 23 14.22 -10.35 2.89
C LEU A 23 15.20 -10.65 4.03
N ASP A 24 15.76 -11.86 4.08
CA ASP A 24 16.76 -12.23 5.08
C ASP A 24 18.06 -11.42 4.93
N ILE A 25 18.47 -11.10 3.69
CA ILE A 25 19.59 -10.18 3.43
C ILE A 25 19.29 -8.77 3.97
N ALA A 26 18.06 -8.28 3.76
CA ALA A 26 17.65 -6.97 4.28
C ALA A 26 17.64 -6.96 5.82
N ILE A 27 17.12 -8.02 6.45
CA ILE A 27 17.14 -8.18 7.91
C ILE A 27 18.58 -8.22 8.44
N SER A 28 19.47 -8.95 7.77
CA SER A 28 20.89 -9.02 8.11
C SER A 28 21.62 -7.67 7.95
N ALA A 29 21.01 -6.71 7.24
CA ALA A 29 21.47 -5.33 7.08
C ALA A 29 20.71 -4.34 8.00
N ASP A 30 20.20 -4.84 9.13
CA ASP A 30 19.45 -4.11 10.16
C ASP A 30 18.21 -3.39 9.61
N LYS A 31 17.54 -3.99 8.61
CA LYS A 31 16.26 -3.50 8.11
C LYS A 31 15.12 -4.31 8.69
N THR A 32 14.08 -3.60 9.10
CA THR A 32 12.82 -4.23 9.47
C THR A 32 11.91 -4.41 8.25
N ILE A 33 11.07 -5.43 8.32
CA ILE A 33 10.23 -5.86 7.20
C ILE A 33 8.75 -5.65 7.52
N TRP A 34 8.06 -5.02 6.57
CA TRP A 34 6.63 -5.18 6.36
C TRP A 34 6.45 -6.12 5.18
N LEU A 35 5.88 -7.30 5.42
CA LEU A 35 5.71 -8.35 4.41
C LEU A 35 4.37 -8.17 3.70
N GLY A 36 4.41 -7.75 2.44
CA GLY A 36 3.24 -7.75 1.56
C GLY A 36 2.73 -9.17 1.34
N LEU A 37 1.41 -9.34 1.43
CA LEU A 37 0.75 -10.63 1.27
C LEU A 37 0.30 -10.86 -0.19
N TYR A 38 -0.78 -11.60 -0.37
CA TYR A 38 -1.36 -11.88 -1.68
C TYR A 38 -1.94 -10.63 -2.34
N SER A 39 -1.59 -10.42 -3.60
CA SER A 39 -2.18 -9.42 -4.48
C SER A 39 -2.92 -10.11 -5.62
N ASP A 40 -4.20 -9.76 -5.78
CA ASP A 40 -5.03 -10.19 -6.90
C ASP A 40 -4.72 -9.30 -8.12
N PRO A 41 -4.25 -9.85 -9.25
CA PRO A 41 -3.97 -9.11 -10.47
C PRO A 41 -5.19 -8.35 -11.01
N ASP A 42 -6.39 -8.87 -10.75
CA ASP A 42 -7.66 -8.33 -11.23
C ASP A 42 -8.40 -7.53 -10.14
N TYR A 43 -7.72 -7.15 -9.05
CA TYR A 43 -8.32 -6.44 -7.92
C TYR A 43 -9.18 -5.26 -8.32
N PHE A 44 -8.64 -4.34 -9.13
CA PHE A 44 -9.37 -3.14 -9.55
C PHE A 44 -10.58 -3.47 -10.43
N THR A 45 -10.53 -4.53 -11.22
CA THR A 45 -11.68 -5.00 -12.02
C THR A 45 -12.79 -5.52 -11.11
N HIS A 46 -12.42 -6.22 -10.03
CA HIS A 46 -13.37 -6.89 -9.16
C HIS A 46 -13.90 -6.04 -8.02
N ILE A 47 -13.11 -5.12 -7.46
CA ILE A 47 -13.55 -4.25 -6.37
C ILE A 47 -14.52 -3.15 -6.84
N HIS A 48 -14.45 -2.83 -8.13
CA HIS A 48 -15.30 -1.85 -8.79
C HIS A 48 -16.71 -2.40 -9.04
N GLN A 49 -17.45 -2.63 -7.95
CA GLN A 49 -18.84 -3.08 -7.97
C GLN A 49 -19.77 -1.96 -7.52
N SER A 50 -20.87 -1.78 -8.25
CA SER A 50 -21.96 -0.89 -7.82
C SER A 50 -22.87 -1.52 -6.76
N ASP A 51 -22.91 -2.86 -6.69
CA ASP A 51 -23.68 -3.59 -5.69
C ASP A 51 -22.83 -3.87 -4.45
N LEU A 52 -23.36 -3.50 -3.28
CA LEU A 52 -22.66 -3.62 -2.00
C LEU A 52 -22.42 -5.09 -1.60
N THR A 53 -23.34 -5.99 -1.93
CA THR A 53 -23.25 -7.42 -1.58
C THR A 53 -22.18 -8.10 -2.41
N ASP A 54 -22.13 -7.80 -3.71
CA ASP A 54 -21.10 -8.32 -4.62
C ASP A 54 -19.71 -7.80 -4.22
N GLN A 55 -19.61 -6.50 -3.89
CA GLN A 55 -18.37 -5.90 -3.40
C GLN A 55 -17.87 -6.59 -2.12
N GLN A 56 -18.77 -6.81 -1.14
CA GLN A 56 -18.44 -7.49 0.11
C GLN A 56 -18.01 -8.94 -0.14
N THR A 57 -18.76 -9.67 -0.97
CA THR A 57 -18.48 -11.07 -1.31
C THR A 57 -17.10 -11.21 -1.94
N TYR A 58 -16.74 -10.29 -2.86
CA TYR A 58 -15.42 -10.25 -3.44
C TYR A 58 -14.34 -9.98 -2.39
N LEU A 59 -14.51 -8.94 -1.55
CA LEU A 59 -13.55 -8.59 -0.51
C LEU A 59 -13.29 -9.76 0.45
N GLU A 60 -14.34 -10.44 0.91
CA GLU A 60 -14.20 -11.58 1.82
C GLU A 60 -13.46 -12.76 1.16
N SER A 61 -13.74 -13.03 -0.12
CA SER A 61 -13.01 -14.04 -0.90
C SER A 61 -11.54 -13.67 -1.11
N TYR A 62 -11.25 -12.41 -1.44
CA TYR A 62 -9.89 -11.90 -1.60
C TYR A 62 -9.10 -12.01 -0.28
N LEU A 63 -9.69 -11.59 0.84
CA LEU A 63 -9.06 -11.65 2.16
C LEU A 63 -8.82 -13.08 2.64
N MET A 64 -9.65 -14.05 2.22
CA MET A 64 -9.36 -15.47 2.44
C MET A 64 -8.07 -15.90 1.71
N GLN A 65 -7.84 -15.45 0.48
CA GLN A 65 -6.58 -15.74 -0.24
C GLN A 65 -5.37 -15.07 0.43
N VAL A 66 -5.57 -13.86 0.96
CA VAL A 66 -4.55 -13.16 1.76
C VAL A 66 -4.19 -13.95 3.02
N ASN A 67 -5.18 -14.46 3.76
CA ASN A 67 -4.97 -15.31 4.94
C ASN A 67 -4.19 -16.59 4.59
N LEU A 68 -4.51 -17.24 3.48
CA LEU A 68 -3.76 -18.41 3.01
C LEU A 68 -2.29 -18.06 2.69
N SER A 69 -2.05 -16.87 2.15
CA SER A 69 -0.67 -16.38 1.93
C SER A 69 0.07 -16.11 3.23
N TYR A 70 -0.59 -15.49 4.21
CA TYR A 70 -0.03 -15.28 5.54
C TYR A 70 0.36 -16.61 6.21
N GLN A 71 -0.54 -17.60 6.21
CA GLN A 71 -0.28 -18.93 6.80
C GLN A 71 0.96 -19.61 6.19
N ARG A 72 1.19 -19.47 4.88
CA ARG A 72 2.40 -20.00 4.23
C ARG A 72 3.69 -19.33 4.73
N TRP A 73 3.62 -18.08 5.14
CA TRP A 73 4.76 -17.29 5.63
C TRP A 73 4.87 -17.24 7.16
N GLN A 74 3.90 -17.80 7.88
CA GLN A 74 3.81 -17.69 9.34
C GLN A 74 5.09 -18.15 10.05
N GLY A 75 5.62 -19.33 9.69
CA GLY A 75 6.87 -19.83 10.30
C GLY A 75 8.09 -18.94 10.03
N TRP A 76 8.16 -18.32 8.85
CA TRP A 76 9.21 -17.34 8.53
C TRP A 76 9.06 -16.10 9.41
N ILE A 77 7.85 -15.54 9.49
CA ILE A 77 7.54 -14.37 10.32
C ILE A 77 7.91 -14.63 11.79
N GLU A 78 7.43 -15.73 12.36
CA GLU A 78 7.64 -16.09 13.77
C GLU A 78 9.14 -16.29 14.08
N SER A 79 9.88 -16.95 13.20
CA SER A 79 11.32 -17.19 13.41
C SER A 79 12.19 -15.93 13.34
N ARG A 80 11.73 -14.85 12.70
CA ARG A 80 12.45 -13.56 12.62
C ARG A 80 12.00 -12.56 13.70
N GLY A 81 10.87 -12.82 14.36
CA GLY A 81 10.38 -12.05 15.50
C GLY A 81 10.32 -10.55 15.22
N ALA A 82 10.98 -9.76 16.07
CA ALA A 82 10.98 -8.29 16.00
C ALA A 82 11.58 -7.69 14.71
N SER A 83 12.24 -8.49 13.87
CA SER A 83 12.71 -8.03 12.55
C SER A 83 11.57 -7.88 11.54
N VAL A 84 10.39 -8.46 11.82
CA VAL A 84 9.17 -8.31 11.04
C VAL A 84 8.21 -7.43 11.83
N ASN A 85 7.99 -6.20 11.37
CA ASN A 85 7.12 -5.23 12.03
C ASN A 85 5.63 -5.55 11.86
N GLY A 86 5.29 -6.31 10.83
CA GLY A 86 3.91 -6.63 10.49
C GLY A 86 3.75 -7.12 9.06
N VAL A 87 2.51 -7.23 8.63
CA VAL A 87 2.12 -7.59 7.26
C VAL A 87 1.47 -6.43 6.55
N TYR A 88 1.61 -6.39 5.23
CA TYR A 88 0.98 -5.40 4.37
C TYR A 88 -0.07 -6.08 3.50
N LEU A 89 -1.30 -5.59 3.55
CA LEU A 89 -2.37 -5.98 2.64
C LEU A 89 -2.19 -5.21 1.33
N PRO A 90 -1.90 -5.86 0.20
CA PRO A 90 -1.57 -5.16 -1.04
C PRO A 90 -2.74 -4.42 -1.70
N ALA A 91 -3.98 -4.73 -1.34
CA ALA A 91 -5.14 -3.99 -1.83
C ALA A 91 -5.04 -2.50 -1.47
N GLU A 92 -5.38 -1.66 -2.44
CA GLU A 92 -5.35 -0.21 -2.32
C GLU A 92 -6.78 0.29 -2.23
N PHE A 93 -7.19 0.82 -1.07
CA PHE A 93 -8.56 1.29 -0.90
C PHE A 93 -8.69 2.75 -1.32
N THR A 94 -9.77 3.07 -2.03
CA THR A 94 -9.98 4.42 -2.57
C THR A 94 -11.41 4.87 -2.36
N ASP A 95 -11.61 6.18 -2.20
CA ASP A 95 -12.94 6.78 -2.19
C ASP A 95 -13.65 6.66 -3.55
N TYR A 96 -12.96 6.23 -4.61
CA TYR A 96 -13.59 5.77 -5.85
C TYR A 96 -14.45 4.53 -5.67
N ASP A 97 -13.89 3.48 -5.06
CA ASP A 97 -14.58 2.22 -4.85
C ASP A 97 -15.44 2.23 -3.58
N PHE A 98 -15.14 3.12 -2.63
CA PHE A 98 -15.86 3.29 -1.37
C PHE A 98 -16.43 4.71 -1.22
N SER A 99 -17.11 5.19 -2.26
CA SER A 99 -17.64 6.55 -2.32
C SER A 99 -18.82 6.78 -1.38
N GLN A 100 -19.61 5.73 -1.10
CA GLN A 100 -20.79 5.82 -0.23
C GLN A 100 -20.45 5.48 1.24
N PRO A 101 -21.13 6.09 2.23
CA PRO A 101 -20.95 5.77 3.65
C PRO A 101 -21.13 4.27 3.95
N GLU A 102 -22.11 3.62 3.33
CA GLU A 102 -22.41 2.20 3.55
C GLU A 102 -21.27 1.29 3.06
N GLN A 103 -20.61 1.65 1.95
CA GLN A 103 -19.44 0.93 1.45
C GLN A 103 -18.26 1.05 2.41
N ARG A 104 -18.00 2.25 2.95
CA ARG A 104 -16.94 2.47 3.94
C ARG A 104 -17.21 1.73 5.24
N GLN A 105 -18.47 1.70 5.68
CA GLN A 105 -18.88 0.94 6.86
C GLN A 105 -18.71 -0.56 6.64
N MET A 106 -19.14 -1.09 5.49
CA MET A 106 -18.93 -2.49 5.11
C MET A 106 -17.44 -2.85 5.10
N LEU A 107 -16.59 -2.01 4.47
CA LEU A 107 -15.15 -2.23 4.46
C LEU A 107 -14.57 -2.28 5.87
N LYS A 108 -14.96 -1.33 6.73
CA LYS A 108 -14.53 -1.30 8.13
C LYS A 108 -14.90 -2.58 8.87
N ASP A 109 -16.12 -3.09 8.68
CA ASP A 109 -16.58 -4.31 9.33
C ASP A 109 -15.83 -5.55 8.83
N VAL A 110 -15.61 -5.65 7.52
CA VAL A 110 -14.82 -6.71 6.89
C VAL A 110 -13.37 -6.68 7.39
N LEU A 111 -12.74 -5.51 7.40
CA LEU A 111 -11.35 -5.36 7.85
C LEU A 111 -11.20 -5.61 9.35
N THR A 112 -12.17 -5.21 10.17
CA THR A 112 -12.17 -5.49 11.62
C THR A 112 -12.17 -6.99 11.89
N ARG A 113 -12.95 -7.79 11.14
CA ARG A 113 -12.91 -9.25 11.23
C ARG A 113 -11.58 -9.80 10.75
N PHE A 114 -11.08 -9.31 9.62
CA PHE A 114 -9.83 -9.77 9.02
C PHE A 114 -8.64 -9.59 9.95
N ILE A 115 -8.46 -8.41 10.55
CA ILE A 115 -7.30 -8.13 11.42
C ILE A 115 -7.34 -8.91 12.74
N ALA A 116 -8.50 -9.41 13.16
CA ALA A 116 -8.61 -10.23 14.37
C ALA A 116 -7.84 -11.55 14.26
N ASP A 117 -7.56 -12.02 13.04
CA ASP A 117 -6.77 -13.23 12.77
C ASP A 117 -5.25 -13.00 12.87
N TYR A 118 -4.80 -11.74 13.00
CA TYR A 118 -3.39 -11.38 12.95
C TYR A 118 -2.86 -11.02 14.35
N PRO A 119 -1.87 -11.78 14.88
CA PRO A 119 -1.22 -11.45 16.15
C PRO A 119 -0.18 -10.31 16.03
N ILE A 120 0.04 -9.80 14.82
CA ILE A 120 1.00 -8.76 14.48
C ILE A 120 0.30 -7.62 13.73
N PRO A 121 0.88 -6.41 13.70
CA PRO A 121 0.29 -5.27 12.99
C PRO A 121 -0.03 -5.56 11.52
N VAL A 122 -1.19 -5.06 11.08
CA VAL A 122 -1.62 -5.10 9.68
C VAL A 122 -1.59 -3.69 9.12
N MET A 123 -0.93 -3.53 7.98
CA MET A 123 -0.82 -2.28 7.24
C MET A 123 -1.62 -2.34 5.96
N VAL A 124 -2.27 -1.24 5.61
CA VAL A 124 -3.01 -1.05 4.37
C VAL A 124 -2.57 0.24 3.69
N SER A 125 -2.83 0.39 2.41
CA SER A 125 -2.69 1.68 1.74
C SER A 125 -4.02 2.18 1.21
N VAL A 126 -4.15 3.50 1.16
CA VAL A 126 -5.33 4.21 0.69
C VAL A 126 -4.94 5.38 -0.19
N TYR A 127 -5.71 5.68 -1.22
CA TYR A 127 -5.49 6.86 -2.05
C TYR A 127 -6.79 7.62 -2.29
N TRP A 128 -6.66 8.92 -2.48
CA TRP A 128 -7.78 9.82 -2.71
C TRP A 128 -7.96 10.05 -4.20
N ALA A 129 -9.09 9.62 -4.75
CA ALA A 129 -9.52 9.78 -6.14
C ALA A 129 -10.52 10.94 -6.30
N SER A 130 -10.59 11.85 -5.32
CA SER A 130 -11.44 13.05 -5.36
C SER A 130 -12.94 12.79 -5.53
N GLN A 131 -13.45 11.65 -5.05
CA GLN A 131 -14.90 11.38 -5.03
C GLN A 131 -15.60 11.95 -3.80
N ILE A 132 -14.89 12.05 -2.68
CA ILE A 132 -15.34 12.73 -1.46
C ILE A 132 -14.41 13.90 -1.13
N PRO A 133 -14.86 14.92 -0.36
CA PRO A 133 -13.99 15.99 0.10
C PRO A 133 -12.78 15.45 0.87
N PHE A 134 -11.60 16.05 0.69
CA PHE A 134 -10.36 15.58 1.34
C PHE A 134 -10.48 15.46 2.86
N GLU A 135 -11.23 16.34 3.51
CA GLU A 135 -11.52 16.26 4.95
C GLU A 135 -12.28 14.98 5.34
N GLN A 136 -13.23 14.54 4.51
CA GLN A 136 -13.95 13.28 4.72
C GLN A 136 -13.03 12.08 4.46
N PHE A 137 -12.13 12.17 3.48
CA PHE A 137 -11.10 11.16 3.25
C PHE A 137 -10.17 11.03 4.46
N ARG A 138 -9.70 12.14 5.05
CA ARG A 138 -8.88 12.12 6.27
C ARG A 138 -9.64 11.50 7.46
N ALA A 139 -10.91 11.84 7.64
CA ALA A 139 -11.75 11.23 8.67
C ALA A 139 -11.88 9.71 8.47
N TRP A 140 -12.10 9.27 7.23
CA TRP A 140 -12.16 7.85 6.88
C TRP A 140 -10.84 7.12 7.17
N VAL A 141 -9.69 7.74 6.90
CA VAL A 141 -8.37 7.20 7.29
C VAL A 141 -8.30 6.98 8.81
N ARG A 142 -8.75 7.95 9.61
CA ARG A 142 -8.79 7.80 11.08
C ARG A 142 -9.73 6.70 11.55
N GLU A 143 -10.85 6.50 10.87
CA GLU A 143 -11.76 5.39 11.16
C GLU A 143 -11.09 4.03 10.93
N LEU A 144 -10.32 3.88 9.84
CA LEU A 144 -9.53 2.68 9.58
C LEU A 144 -8.41 2.49 10.61
N GLU A 145 -7.70 3.55 11.01
CA GLU A 145 -6.70 3.47 12.08
C GLU A 145 -7.33 3.06 13.42
N SER A 146 -8.54 3.54 13.72
CA SER A 146 -9.23 3.26 14.99
C SER A 146 -9.61 1.79 15.21
N ILE A 147 -9.66 0.99 14.15
CA ILE A 147 -9.86 -0.47 14.27
C ILE A 147 -8.55 -1.22 14.49
N GLY A 148 -7.39 -0.53 14.48
CA GLY A 148 -6.07 -1.11 14.75
C GLY A 148 -5.17 -1.27 13.53
N LEU A 149 -5.57 -0.75 12.36
CA LEU A 149 -4.75 -0.76 11.16
C LEU A 149 -3.63 0.30 11.22
N THR A 150 -2.48 -0.02 10.63
CA THR A 150 -1.53 1.00 10.18
C THR A 150 -1.93 1.45 8.77
N VAL A 151 -2.40 2.69 8.61
CA VAL A 151 -2.91 3.16 7.32
C VAL A 151 -1.89 4.07 6.65
N LEU A 152 -1.51 3.75 5.41
CA LEU A 152 -0.63 4.57 4.59
C LEU A 152 -1.43 5.33 3.53
N ILE A 153 -1.43 6.66 3.59
CA ILE A 153 -1.97 7.49 2.51
C ILE A 153 -0.99 7.52 1.35
N GLN A 154 -1.42 7.22 0.13
CA GLN A 154 -0.63 7.45 -1.07
C GLN A 154 -0.77 8.91 -1.52
N ASP A 155 0.35 9.59 -1.78
CA ASP A 155 0.37 11.00 -2.16
C ASP A 155 0.00 11.26 -3.63
N ASP A 156 -0.11 10.20 -4.43
CA ASP A 156 -0.56 10.17 -5.82
C ASP A 156 0.26 11.08 -6.77
N GLN A 157 1.43 11.52 -6.32
CA GLN A 157 2.27 12.41 -7.11
C GLN A 157 3.08 11.66 -8.18
N GLY A 158 3.16 10.34 -8.09
CA GLY A 158 3.79 9.47 -9.09
C GLY A 158 2.80 8.96 -10.12
N ALA A 159 1.64 8.48 -9.67
CA ALA A 159 0.55 8.01 -10.50
C ALA A 159 -0.17 9.15 -11.24
N ASN A 160 -0.16 10.37 -10.70
CA ASN A 160 -0.78 11.56 -11.31
C ASN A 160 -2.29 11.35 -11.54
N ILE A 161 -2.99 10.74 -10.57
CA ILE A 161 -4.46 10.61 -10.58
C ILE A 161 -5.09 11.99 -10.37
N ASN A 162 -4.53 12.80 -9.46
CA ASN A 162 -4.96 14.17 -9.20
C ASN A 162 -3.93 15.20 -9.66
N GLN A 163 -4.45 16.24 -10.31
CA GLN A 163 -3.68 17.44 -10.65
C GLN A 163 -4.23 18.62 -9.86
N PHE A 164 -3.39 19.19 -9.02
CA PHE A 164 -3.73 20.35 -8.21
C PHE A 164 -3.05 21.60 -8.79
N PRO A 165 -3.74 22.75 -8.79
CA PRO A 165 -3.07 24.03 -9.00
C PRO A 165 -1.94 24.24 -7.99
N ASP A 166 -0.95 25.04 -8.37
CA ASP A 166 0.18 25.38 -7.50
C ASP A 166 -0.32 25.98 -6.18
N GLY A 167 0.12 25.40 -5.06
CA GLY A 167 -0.26 25.83 -3.71
C GLY A 167 -1.60 25.29 -3.20
N GLU A 168 -2.38 24.59 -4.03
CA GLU A 168 -3.70 24.06 -3.65
C GLU A 168 -3.70 22.54 -3.38
N ASN A 169 -2.52 21.91 -3.38
CA ASN A 169 -2.39 20.48 -3.12
C ASN A 169 -2.76 20.16 -1.65
N PRO A 170 -3.88 19.46 -1.37
CA PRO A 170 -4.36 19.22 -0.01
C PRO A 170 -3.41 18.37 0.84
N TYR A 171 -2.57 17.54 0.20
CA TYR A 171 -1.56 16.77 0.91
C TYR A 171 -0.49 17.66 1.57
N ASN A 172 -0.34 18.93 1.16
CA ASN A 172 0.59 19.87 1.79
C ASN A 172 0.17 20.29 3.20
N SER A 173 -1.12 20.17 3.55
CA SER A 173 -1.65 20.46 4.89
C SER A 173 -1.90 19.20 5.72
N LEU A 174 -1.45 18.03 5.24
CA LEU A 174 -1.60 16.78 5.95
C LEU A 174 -0.68 16.76 7.19
N GLU A 175 -1.28 16.60 8.37
CA GLU A 175 -0.55 16.54 9.63
C GLU A 175 0.49 15.42 9.65
N CYS A 176 1.63 15.64 10.29
CA CYS A 176 2.72 14.65 10.40
C CYS A 176 2.34 13.39 11.21
N SER A 177 1.14 13.37 11.81
CA SER A 177 0.58 12.21 12.51
C SER A 177 0.01 11.16 11.56
N TYR A 178 -0.22 11.48 10.29
CA TYR A 178 -0.59 10.51 9.27
C TYR A 178 0.65 9.82 8.71
N ASN A 179 0.56 8.53 8.41
CA ASN A 179 1.59 7.86 7.62
C ASN A 179 1.28 8.04 6.13
N MET A 180 2.31 8.32 5.34
CA MET A 180 2.14 8.57 3.91
C MET A 180 3.24 7.88 3.10
N ILE A 181 2.83 7.28 1.98
CA ILE A 181 3.71 6.82 0.92
C ILE A 181 4.00 8.02 0.02
N THR A 182 5.27 8.45 0.02
CA THR A 182 5.75 9.42 -0.95
C THR A 182 6.13 8.69 -2.23
N GLU A 183 5.37 8.89 -3.30
CA GLU A 183 5.72 8.32 -4.58
C GLU A 183 6.94 9.05 -5.18
N ILE A 184 7.94 8.32 -5.65
CA ILE A 184 9.24 8.82 -6.13
C ILE A 184 9.52 8.45 -7.60
N TYR A 185 8.45 8.30 -8.36
CA TYR A 185 8.47 8.09 -9.80
C TYR A 185 7.57 9.11 -10.49
N LYS A 186 7.56 9.10 -11.83
CA LYS A 186 6.58 9.82 -12.63
C LYS A 186 5.98 8.89 -13.67
N GLN A 187 4.67 8.70 -13.65
CA GLN A 187 3.95 7.97 -14.69
C GLN A 187 4.14 8.69 -16.04
N VAL A 188 4.45 7.89 -17.05
CA VAL A 188 4.59 8.28 -18.46
C VAL A 188 3.38 7.80 -19.25
N ARG A 189 2.89 6.59 -18.94
CA ARG A 189 1.68 6.00 -19.54
C ARG A 189 0.86 5.26 -18.48
N PRO A 190 -0.48 5.35 -18.53
CA PRO A 190 -1.36 4.58 -17.65
C PRO A 190 -1.54 3.13 -18.14
N TYR A 191 -2.25 2.33 -17.33
CA TYR A 191 -2.71 0.98 -17.68
C TYR A 191 -3.49 0.96 -19.03
N PRO A 192 -3.44 -0.11 -19.84
CA PRO A 192 -2.73 -1.40 -19.63
C PRO A 192 -1.24 -1.37 -19.90
N ASN A 193 -0.72 -0.34 -20.57
CA ASN A 193 0.69 -0.22 -20.92
C ASN A 193 1.42 0.69 -19.94
N PHE A 194 1.27 0.41 -18.64
CA PHE A 194 1.83 1.25 -17.59
C PHE A 194 3.34 1.44 -17.79
N GLU A 195 3.76 2.70 -17.81
CA GLU A 195 5.17 3.06 -17.87
C GLU A 195 5.42 4.21 -16.90
N ALA A 196 6.55 4.16 -16.20
CA ALA A 196 7.01 5.23 -15.36
C ALA A 196 8.50 5.47 -15.55
N ARG A 197 8.92 6.72 -15.33
CA ARG A 197 10.31 7.14 -15.34
C ARG A 197 10.78 7.51 -13.94
N ARG A 198 12.10 7.51 -13.77
CA ARG A 198 12.75 8.10 -12.60
C ARG A 198 12.50 9.60 -12.56
N LEU A 199 12.42 10.13 -11.35
CA LEU A 199 12.55 11.56 -11.13
C LEU A 199 13.99 12.01 -11.42
N THR A 200 14.18 13.24 -11.88
CA THR A 200 15.49 13.89 -11.85
C THR A 200 15.93 14.12 -10.40
N LYS A 201 17.23 14.34 -10.16
CA LYS A 201 17.71 14.68 -8.81
C LYS A 201 17.03 15.92 -8.22
N LYS A 202 16.66 16.90 -9.07
CA LYS A 202 15.92 18.08 -8.64
C LYS A 202 14.49 17.72 -8.27
N GLU A 203 13.76 17.04 -9.16
CA GLU A 203 12.39 16.58 -8.91
C GLU A 203 12.29 15.76 -7.62
N PHE A 204 13.25 14.85 -7.38
CA PHE A 204 13.28 14.05 -6.15
C PHE A 204 13.52 14.89 -4.90
N ARG A 205 14.46 15.85 -4.93
CA ARG A 205 14.70 16.76 -3.79
C ARG A 205 13.46 17.59 -3.49
N ASP A 206 12.85 18.17 -4.51
CA ASP A 206 11.64 18.98 -4.36
C ASP A 206 10.50 18.12 -3.76
N ARG A 207 10.34 16.86 -4.24
CA ARG A 207 9.35 15.90 -3.73
C ARG A 207 9.57 15.59 -2.24
N VAL A 208 10.79 15.24 -1.82
CA VAL A 208 11.05 14.87 -0.42
C VAL A 208 10.99 16.07 0.52
N SER A 209 11.41 17.27 0.06
CA SER A 209 11.33 18.49 0.88
C SER A 209 9.89 18.90 1.16
N LEU A 210 8.96 18.69 0.23
CA LEU A 210 7.54 18.93 0.45
C LEU A 210 6.90 17.96 1.47
N ARG A 211 7.58 16.85 1.78
CA ARG A 211 7.07 15.73 2.57
C ARG A 211 7.98 15.40 3.76
N GLU A 212 8.70 16.39 4.30
CA GLU A 212 9.82 16.16 5.25
C GLU A 212 9.44 15.28 6.45
N CYS A 213 8.24 15.45 7.04
CA CYS A 213 7.79 14.61 8.15
C CYS A 213 7.14 13.27 7.75
N HIS A 214 7.02 13.01 6.45
CA HIS A 214 6.35 11.85 5.85
C HIS A 214 7.31 10.90 5.10
N LEU A 215 8.62 11.02 5.32
CA LEU A 215 9.64 10.27 4.58
C LEU A 215 9.89 8.83 5.06
N ASN A 216 8.97 8.28 5.86
CA ASN A 216 9.08 6.91 6.38
C ASN A 216 8.81 5.85 5.30
N TYR A 217 8.04 6.18 4.26
CA TYR A 217 7.68 5.26 3.18
C TYR A 217 7.86 5.92 1.80
N LEU A 218 8.75 5.36 0.98
CA LEU A 218 8.99 5.80 -0.41
C LEU A 218 8.58 4.71 -1.38
N PHE A 219 7.88 5.08 -2.47
CA PHE A 219 7.43 4.10 -3.48
C PHE A 219 7.62 4.59 -4.92
N SER A 220 8.12 3.82 -5.89
CA SER A 220 8.83 2.55 -5.76
C SER A 220 10.34 2.81 -5.79
N LEU A 221 11.09 2.13 -4.92
CA LEU A 221 12.54 2.32 -4.78
C LEU A 221 13.34 1.98 -6.04
N ARG A 222 12.79 1.20 -6.98
CA ARG A 222 13.40 0.98 -8.31
C ARG A 222 13.63 2.28 -9.10
N TYR A 223 12.87 3.32 -8.79
CA TYR A 223 12.97 4.63 -9.45
C TYR A 223 13.91 5.62 -8.74
N LEU A 224 14.58 5.23 -7.65
CA LEU A 224 15.53 6.11 -6.95
C LEU A 224 16.57 6.69 -7.92
N PRO A 225 16.80 8.03 -7.91
CA PRO A 225 17.70 8.71 -8.84
C PRO A 225 19.18 8.63 -8.40
N VAL A 226 19.64 7.42 -8.09
CA VAL A 226 21.02 7.11 -7.72
C VAL A 226 21.74 6.38 -8.86
N SER A 227 23.05 6.59 -8.98
CA SER A 227 23.86 6.10 -10.12
C SER A 227 23.96 4.58 -10.19
N LYS A 228 23.86 3.88 -9.04
CA LYS A 228 23.88 2.41 -8.94
C LYS A 228 22.73 1.96 -8.05
N ASN A 229 21.52 1.94 -8.61
CA ASN A 229 20.34 1.43 -7.90
C ASN A 229 20.27 -0.10 -8.09
N PRO A 230 20.50 -0.92 -7.05
CA PRO A 230 20.40 -2.38 -7.18
C PRO A 230 18.98 -2.87 -7.45
N LEU A 231 17.98 -2.00 -7.28
CA LEU A 231 16.56 -2.27 -7.55
C LEU A 231 16.12 -1.81 -8.94
N ALA A 232 17.02 -1.23 -9.74
CA ALA A 232 16.72 -0.87 -11.12
C ALA A 232 16.59 -2.14 -11.97
N LEU A 233 15.35 -2.47 -12.34
CA LEU A 233 15.03 -3.43 -13.40
C LEU A 233 14.95 -2.71 -14.74
#